data_AF-A0A7X3ZVN2-F1
#
_entry.id   AF-A0A7X3ZVN2-F1
#
_cell.length_a   1.000
_cell.length_b   1.000
_cell.length_c   1.000
_cell.angle_alpha   90.00
_cell.angle_beta   90.00
_cell.angle_gamma   90.00
#
_symmetry.space_group_name_H-M   'P 1'
#
loop_
_entity.id
_entity.type
_entity.pdbx_description
1 polymer ?
#
loop_
_entity_poly.entity_id
_entity_poly.type
_entity_poly.pdbx_seq_one_letter_code
_entity_poly.pdbx_strand_id
1 'polypeptide(L)'
;MQFANVQRSGELAAKRYAETLVANSGSAFFWAMRRMLPAKRDAMYAIYAFCREVDDIADEPGETFRKQEALNGYRRDVERLYRGEAPARATVRALARPAFDYEIAESDLNCVIDGMMTDAAPSVRIPDEAALATYVDRVACSVGRMSCRVFGLDPETGRQLAASLGSALQLTNILRDVREDARRNRIYLPASALREAGLEHPRADTLADQPAAAIVCQGLSAHARDHFAAADKIMSACRPQDIRPARMMRAVYGKLLERIVGAGFSPFPS
;
A
#
# COMPACT_ATOMS: atom_id res chain seq x y z
N MET A 1 -25.75 17.68 22.92
CA MET A 1 -26.55 16.77 22.07
C MET A 1 -26.43 17.08 20.57
N GLN A 2 -26.53 18.33 20.13
CA GLN A 2 -26.52 18.69 18.70
C GLN A 2 -25.16 18.45 18.00
N PHE A 3 -24.04 18.78 18.65
CA PHE A 3 -22.68 18.52 18.13
C PHE A 3 -22.36 17.04 17.95
N ALA A 4 -22.70 16.20 18.94
CA ALA A 4 -22.52 14.75 18.85
C ALA A 4 -23.36 14.11 17.73
N ASN A 5 -24.57 14.63 17.48
CA ASN A 5 -25.42 14.15 16.37
C ASN A 5 -24.89 14.58 14.99
N VAL A 6 -24.31 15.77 14.86
CA VAL A 6 -23.68 16.23 13.62
C VAL A 6 -22.39 15.45 13.32
N GLN A 7 -21.56 15.20 14.33
CA GLN A 7 -20.38 14.33 14.19
C GLN A 7 -20.77 12.92 13.75
N ARG A 8 -21.77 12.31 14.41
CA ARG A 8 -22.26 10.96 14.08
C ARG A 8 -22.87 10.87 12.68
N SER A 9 -23.54 11.93 12.21
CA SER A 9 -24.06 12.03 10.84
C SER A 9 -22.93 12.12 9.81
N GLY A 10 -21.90 12.93 10.09
CA GLY A 10 -20.71 13.08 9.25
C GLY A 10 -19.89 11.79 9.15
N GLU A 11 -19.76 11.03 10.23
CA GLU A 11 -19.11 9.72 10.27
C GLU A 11 -19.86 8.66 9.44
N LEU A 12 -21.19 8.65 9.51
CA LEU A 12 -22.00 7.72 8.71
C LEU A 12 -21.91 8.02 7.21
N ALA A 13 -21.93 9.29 6.82
CA ALA A 13 -21.73 9.71 5.43
C ALA A 13 -20.32 9.34 4.94
N ALA A 14 -19.29 9.58 5.77
CA ALA A 14 -17.91 9.20 5.49
C ALA A 14 -17.74 7.68 5.31
N LYS A 15 -18.38 6.88 6.17
CA LYS A 15 -18.39 5.42 6.04
C LYS A 15 -19.00 4.96 4.72
N ARG A 16 -20.14 5.52 4.33
CA ARG A 16 -20.79 5.18 3.04
C ARG A 16 -19.90 5.55 1.86
N TYR A 17 -19.26 6.70 1.92
CA TYR A 17 -18.30 7.12 0.90
C TYR A 17 -17.15 6.12 0.74
N ALA A 18 -16.54 5.68 1.87
CA ALA A 18 -15.50 4.66 1.86
C ALA A 18 -15.97 3.34 1.25
N GLU A 19 -17.17 2.88 1.61
CA GLU A 19 -17.76 1.66 1.03
C GLU A 19 -17.96 1.76 -0.49
N THR A 20 -18.48 2.90 -0.98
CA THR A 20 -18.65 3.14 -2.42
C THR A 20 -17.32 3.12 -3.17
N LEU A 21 -16.29 3.76 -2.62
CA LEU A 21 -14.96 3.81 -3.21
C LEU A 21 -14.35 2.40 -3.33
N VAL A 22 -14.45 1.58 -2.28
CA VAL A 22 -13.96 0.19 -2.32
C VAL A 22 -14.75 -0.65 -3.33
N ALA A 23 -16.08 -0.52 -3.35
CA ALA A 23 -16.93 -1.29 -4.26
C ALA A 23 -16.62 -0.99 -5.74
N ASN A 24 -16.35 0.27 -6.07
CA ASN A 24 -16.03 0.70 -7.44
C ASN A 24 -14.62 0.28 -7.89
N SER A 25 -13.72 -0.05 -6.97
CA SER A 25 -12.34 -0.46 -7.30
C SER A 25 -12.25 -1.80 -8.04
N GLY A 26 -13.28 -2.66 -7.94
CA GLY A 26 -13.25 -4.03 -8.48
C GLY A 26 -12.14 -4.92 -7.90
N SER A 27 -11.44 -4.47 -6.86
CA SER A 27 -10.21 -5.10 -6.37
C SER A 27 -10.48 -6.45 -5.71
N ALA A 28 -9.49 -7.36 -5.77
CA ALA A 28 -9.51 -8.61 -5.00
C ALA A 28 -9.69 -8.36 -3.49
N PHE A 29 -9.30 -7.18 -3.02
CA PHE A 29 -9.45 -6.67 -1.67
C PHE A 29 -10.91 -6.55 -1.24
N PHE A 30 -11.79 -5.99 -2.08
CA PHE A 30 -13.23 -5.89 -1.81
C PHE A 30 -13.85 -7.28 -1.55
N TRP A 31 -13.55 -8.25 -2.42
CA TRP A 31 -14.06 -9.62 -2.29
C TRP A 31 -13.52 -10.34 -1.06
N ALA A 32 -12.25 -10.09 -0.72
CA ALA A 32 -11.63 -10.65 0.48
C ALA A 32 -12.31 -10.20 1.78
N MET A 33 -12.89 -9.01 1.79
CA MET A 33 -13.46 -8.37 2.98
C MET A 33 -14.95 -8.61 3.18
N ARG A 34 -15.67 -8.97 2.11
CA ARG A 34 -17.13 -9.14 2.14
C ARG A 34 -17.61 -10.14 3.20
N ARG A 35 -16.78 -11.12 3.57
CA ARG A 35 -17.08 -12.17 4.56
C ARG A 35 -16.68 -11.79 6.01
N MET A 36 -16.11 -10.61 6.23
CA MET A 36 -15.73 -10.14 7.57
C MET A 36 -16.95 -9.68 8.37
N LEU A 37 -16.84 -9.71 9.71
CA LEU A 37 -17.82 -9.09 10.60
C LEU A 37 -18.02 -7.61 10.24
N PRO A 38 -19.24 -7.05 10.33
CA PRO A 38 -19.54 -5.70 9.87
C PRO A 38 -18.55 -4.64 10.36
N ALA A 39 -18.27 -4.59 11.67
CA ALA A 39 -17.35 -3.61 12.25
C ALA A 39 -15.91 -3.71 11.70
N LYS A 40 -15.40 -4.94 11.48
CA LYS A 40 -14.07 -5.15 10.90
C LYS A 40 -14.04 -4.79 9.41
N ARG A 41 -15.11 -5.10 8.68
CA ARG A 41 -15.26 -4.74 7.27
C ARG A 41 -15.29 -3.23 7.08
N ASP A 42 -16.06 -2.53 7.92
CA ASP A 42 -16.15 -1.07 7.90
C ASP A 42 -14.80 -0.41 8.17
N ALA A 43 -14.04 -0.93 9.14
CA ALA A 43 -12.68 -0.47 9.41
C ALA A 43 -11.74 -0.68 8.22
N MET A 44 -11.80 -1.86 7.58
CA MET A 44 -10.99 -2.10 6.39
C MET A 44 -11.38 -1.21 5.20
N TYR A 45 -12.66 -0.89 5.03
CA TYR A 45 -13.11 0.06 4.02
C TYR A 45 -12.58 1.46 4.28
N ALA A 46 -12.59 1.92 5.53
CA ALA A 46 -12.01 3.21 5.91
C ALA A 46 -10.50 3.26 5.63
N ILE A 47 -9.75 2.22 6.00
CA ILE A 47 -8.31 2.11 5.69
C ILE A 47 -8.07 2.16 4.18
N TYR A 48 -8.81 1.35 3.41
CA TYR A 48 -8.66 1.31 1.96
C TYR A 48 -8.98 2.65 1.30
N ALA A 49 -10.09 3.29 1.70
CA ALA A 49 -10.48 4.58 1.15
C ALA A 49 -9.45 5.67 1.46
N PHE A 50 -8.88 5.68 2.66
CA PHE A 50 -7.76 6.56 2.99
C PHE A 50 -6.55 6.28 2.08
N CYS A 51 -6.09 5.03 1.98
CA CYS A 51 -4.94 4.69 1.15
C CYS A 51 -5.16 5.04 -0.32
N ARG A 52 -6.36 4.77 -0.85
CA ARG A 52 -6.69 5.03 -2.24
C ARG A 52 -6.72 6.51 -2.57
N GLU A 53 -7.26 7.34 -1.69
CA GLU A 53 -7.27 8.80 -1.92
C GLU A 53 -5.86 9.40 -1.96
N VAL A 54 -4.98 9.00 -1.03
CA VAL A 54 -3.61 9.52 -1.02
C VAL A 54 -2.79 9.00 -2.21
N ASP A 55 -3.07 7.77 -2.66
CA ASP A 55 -2.56 7.17 -3.90
C ASP A 55 -3.03 7.94 -5.15
N ASP A 56 -4.33 8.21 -5.26
CA ASP A 56 -4.91 9.00 -6.35
C ASP A 56 -4.27 10.40 -6.44
N ILE A 57 -4.05 11.07 -5.31
CA ILE A 57 -3.35 12.38 -5.30
C ILE A 57 -1.93 12.30 -5.89
N ALA A 58 -1.19 11.23 -5.57
CA ALA A 58 0.17 11.05 -6.08
C ALA A 58 0.16 10.73 -7.59
N ASP A 59 -0.81 9.95 -8.05
CA ASP A 59 -0.92 9.44 -9.42
C ASP A 59 -1.58 10.39 -10.42
N GLU A 60 -2.54 11.22 -9.98
CA GLU A 60 -3.25 12.14 -10.87
C GLU A 60 -2.31 13.16 -11.52
N PRO A 61 -2.52 13.56 -12.79
CA PRO A 61 -1.73 14.63 -13.40
C PRO A 61 -1.89 15.96 -12.65
N GLY A 62 -0.80 16.70 -12.43
CA GLY A 62 -0.87 17.99 -11.77
C GLY A 62 0.49 18.52 -11.32
N GLU A 63 0.51 19.77 -10.85
CA GLU A 63 1.71 20.41 -10.34
C GLU A 63 2.14 19.78 -9.00
N THR A 64 3.42 19.44 -8.88
CA THR A 64 4.02 18.79 -7.70
C THR A 64 3.62 19.47 -6.39
N PHE A 65 3.65 20.80 -6.32
CA PHE A 65 3.33 21.52 -5.10
C PHE A 65 1.87 21.34 -4.67
N ARG A 66 0.93 21.22 -5.63
CA ARG A 66 -0.49 20.99 -5.33
C ARG A 66 -0.71 19.61 -4.74
N LYS A 67 -0.05 18.59 -5.30
CA LYS A 67 -0.08 17.21 -4.77
C LYS A 67 0.47 17.17 -3.35
N GLN A 68 1.64 17.76 -3.15
CA GLN A 68 2.30 17.79 -1.84
C GLN A 68 1.46 18.53 -0.80
N GLU A 69 0.81 19.65 -1.14
CA GLU A 69 -0.09 20.31 -0.21
C GLU A 69 -1.39 19.52 0.05
N ALA A 70 -1.96 18.85 -0.95
CA ALA A 70 -3.10 17.97 -0.73
C ALA A 70 -2.75 16.84 0.26
N LEU A 71 -1.58 16.21 0.13
CA LEU A 71 -1.09 15.18 1.05
C LEU A 71 -0.74 15.74 2.43
N ASN A 72 -0.15 16.93 2.53
CA ASN A 72 0.04 17.62 3.82
C ASN A 72 -1.29 17.95 4.50
N GLY A 73 -2.34 18.21 3.73
CA GLY A 73 -3.70 18.32 4.25
C GLY A 73 -4.21 17.03 4.88
N TYR A 74 -3.91 15.87 4.29
CA TYR A 74 -4.18 14.57 4.90
C TYR A 74 -3.40 14.38 6.20
N ARG A 75 -2.13 14.80 6.25
CA ARG A 75 -1.33 14.76 7.50
C ARG A 75 -1.96 15.58 8.62
N ARG A 76 -2.39 16.81 8.32
CA ARG A 76 -3.10 17.67 9.29
C ARG A 76 -4.40 17.03 9.77
N ASP A 77 -5.13 16.36 8.88
CA ASP A 77 -6.36 15.65 9.25
C ASP A 77 -6.10 14.41 10.13
N VAL A 78 -5.00 13.69 9.89
CA VAL A 78 -4.53 12.61 10.78
C VAL A 78 -4.17 13.16 12.15
N GLU A 79 -3.40 14.23 12.24
CA GLU A 79 -3.07 14.88 13.53
C GLU A 79 -4.33 15.31 14.29
N ARG A 80 -5.31 15.91 13.60
CA ARG A 80 -6.61 16.27 14.19
C ARG A 80 -7.34 15.06 14.75
N LEU A 81 -7.39 13.97 14.00
CA LEU A 81 -8.01 12.72 14.42
C LEU A 81 -7.43 12.23 15.76
N TYR A 82 -6.10 12.17 15.89
CA TYR A 82 -5.45 11.68 17.11
C TYR A 82 -5.48 12.68 18.28
N ARG A 83 -5.77 13.96 18.01
CA ARG A 83 -6.11 14.95 19.05
C ARG A 83 -7.57 14.90 19.50
N GLY A 84 -8.40 14.05 18.90
CA GLY A 84 -9.84 13.97 19.18
C GLY A 84 -10.65 15.09 18.52
N GLU A 85 -10.07 15.79 17.55
CA GLU A 85 -10.75 16.82 16.76
C GLU A 85 -11.37 16.19 15.50
N ALA A 86 -12.37 16.87 14.91
CA ALA A 86 -13.01 16.40 13.68
C ALA A 86 -12.11 16.66 12.45
N PRO A 87 -11.70 15.62 11.69
CA PRO A 87 -10.99 15.79 10.43
C PRO A 87 -11.83 16.48 9.35
N ALA A 88 -11.19 17.23 8.45
CA ALA A 88 -11.87 17.93 7.35
C ALA A 88 -12.25 16.98 6.19
N ARG A 89 -11.46 15.95 5.92
CA ARG A 89 -11.73 14.97 4.85
C ARG A 89 -12.60 13.81 5.33
N ALA A 90 -13.47 13.35 4.42
CA ALA A 90 -14.41 12.27 4.72
C ALA A 90 -13.70 10.94 4.99
N THR A 91 -12.67 10.58 4.22
CA THR A 91 -11.92 9.34 4.41
C THR A 91 -11.18 9.29 5.75
N VAL A 92 -10.63 10.41 6.22
CA VAL A 92 -10.03 10.48 7.56
C VAL A 92 -11.09 10.46 8.65
N ARG A 93 -12.26 11.09 8.45
CA ARG A 93 -13.41 10.92 9.37
C ARG A 93 -13.88 9.48 9.47
N ALA A 94 -13.85 8.72 8.37
CA ALA A 94 -14.24 7.30 8.39
C ALA A 94 -13.33 6.46 9.29
N LEU A 95 -12.08 6.90 9.51
CA LEU A 95 -11.13 6.27 10.43
C LEU A 95 -11.37 6.63 11.90
N ALA A 96 -12.25 7.58 12.23
CA ALA A 96 -12.40 8.08 13.59
C ALA A 96 -12.68 6.98 14.62
N ARG A 97 -13.63 6.10 14.33
CA ARG A 97 -13.92 4.96 15.20
C ARG A 97 -12.90 3.81 15.03
N PRO A 98 -12.58 3.35 13.80
CA PRO A 98 -11.58 2.30 13.60
C PRO A 98 -10.20 2.56 14.22
N ALA A 99 -9.73 3.81 14.21
CA ALA A 99 -8.40 4.16 14.70
C ALA A 99 -8.22 3.79 16.18
N PHE A 100 -9.23 4.07 17.00
CA PHE A 100 -9.20 3.77 18.42
C PHE A 100 -9.70 2.36 18.75
N ASP A 101 -10.75 1.87 18.09
CA ASP A 101 -11.29 0.52 18.35
C ASP A 101 -10.28 -0.61 18.03
N TYR A 102 -9.38 -0.37 17.07
CA TYR A 102 -8.36 -1.33 16.66
C TYR A 102 -6.94 -0.86 16.96
N GLU A 103 -6.76 0.25 17.70
CA GLU A 103 -5.44 0.77 18.06
C GLU A 103 -4.50 0.92 16.85
N ILE A 104 -5.02 1.50 15.77
CA ILE A 104 -4.23 1.89 14.60
C ILE A 104 -3.23 2.95 15.06
N ALA A 105 -1.96 2.80 14.65
CA ALA A 105 -0.94 3.78 15.00
C ALA A 105 -1.04 4.99 14.07
N GLU A 106 -0.95 6.20 14.64
CA GLU A 106 -0.84 7.44 13.88
C GLU A 106 0.35 7.39 12.89
N SER A 107 1.46 6.78 13.33
CA SER A 107 2.65 6.60 12.52
C SER A 107 2.39 5.79 11.25
N ASP A 108 1.49 4.79 11.27
CA ASP A 108 1.21 3.97 10.09
C ASP A 108 0.46 4.76 9.02
N LEU A 109 -0.49 5.62 9.41
CA LEU A 109 -1.17 6.51 8.48
C LEU A 109 -0.20 7.54 7.89
N ASN A 110 0.69 8.10 8.72
CA ASN A 110 1.74 9.01 8.28
C ASN A 110 2.76 8.33 7.35
N CYS A 111 3.08 7.05 7.58
CA CYS A 111 3.94 6.28 6.68
C CYS A 111 3.34 6.15 5.28
N VAL A 112 2.04 5.89 5.16
CA VAL A 112 1.37 5.86 3.83
C VAL A 112 1.50 7.22 3.15
N ILE A 113 1.24 8.31 3.88
CA ILE A 113 1.38 9.68 3.36
C ILE A 113 2.81 9.96 2.90
N ASP A 114 3.82 9.55 3.66
CA ASP A 114 5.24 9.70 3.30
C ASP A 114 5.60 8.93 2.02
N GLY A 115 5.03 7.75 1.85
CA GLY A 115 5.15 6.96 0.62
C GLY A 115 4.60 7.72 -0.59
N MET A 116 3.37 8.24 -0.47
CA MET A 116 2.74 9.02 -1.54
C MET A 116 3.45 10.35 -1.80
N MET A 117 4.12 10.91 -0.79
CA MET A 117 4.98 12.09 -0.97
C MET A 117 6.18 11.80 -1.87
N THR A 118 6.69 10.56 -1.81
CA THR A 118 7.74 10.08 -2.73
C THR A 118 7.20 10.02 -4.15
N ASP A 119 6.01 9.45 -4.32
CA ASP A 119 5.39 9.22 -5.63
C ASP A 119 4.86 10.52 -6.28
N ALA A 120 4.56 11.53 -5.47
CA ALA A 120 4.17 12.87 -5.92
C ALA A 120 5.34 13.71 -6.45
N ALA A 121 6.60 13.28 -6.26
CA ALA A 121 7.76 13.97 -6.80
C ALA A 121 7.76 13.98 -8.35
N PRO A 122 8.46 14.94 -9.01
CA PRO A 122 8.55 14.97 -10.47
C PRO A 122 9.19 13.70 -11.09
N SER A 123 9.94 12.97 -10.28
CA SER A 123 10.55 11.69 -10.64
C SER A 123 10.83 10.89 -9.38
N VAL A 124 10.71 9.57 -9.46
CA VAL A 124 11.14 8.66 -8.39
C VAL A 124 12.43 7.95 -8.80
N ARG A 125 13.45 8.00 -7.93
CA ARG A 125 14.71 7.27 -8.09
C ARG A 125 15.09 6.67 -6.75
N ILE A 126 15.01 5.34 -6.65
CA ILE A 126 15.39 4.63 -5.44
C ILE A 126 16.91 4.41 -5.45
N PRO A 127 17.67 4.96 -4.49
CA PRO A 127 19.13 4.90 -4.52
C PRO A 127 19.68 3.50 -4.28
N ASP A 128 19.09 2.76 -3.35
CA ASP A 128 19.56 1.46 -2.89
C ASP A 128 18.43 0.58 -2.31
N GLU A 129 18.78 -0.63 -1.92
CA GLU A 129 17.90 -1.65 -1.35
C GLU A 129 17.28 -1.19 -0.02
N ALA A 130 18.01 -0.40 0.78
CA ALA A 130 17.52 0.10 2.06
C ALA A 130 16.43 1.18 1.86
N ALA A 131 16.62 2.05 0.87
CA ALA A 131 15.61 3.00 0.44
C ALA A 131 14.40 2.31 -0.19
N LEU A 132 14.61 1.23 -0.97
CA LEU A 132 13.52 0.41 -1.48
C LEU A 132 12.70 -0.20 -0.32
N ALA A 133 13.37 -0.78 0.67
CA ALA A 133 12.73 -1.36 1.84
C ALA A 133 11.93 -0.30 2.63
N THR A 134 12.47 0.91 2.76
CA THR A 134 11.77 2.05 3.41
C THR A 134 10.53 2.46 2.63
N TYR A 135 10.63 2.55 1.30
CA TYR A 135 9.49 2.85 0.43
C TYR A 135 8.41 1.77 0.55
N VAL A 136 8.80 0.49 0.46
CA VAL A 136 7.91 -0.67 0.60
C VAL A 136 7.25 -0.73 1.98
N ASP A 137 7.97 -0.40 3.06
CA ASP A 137 7.39 -0.31 4.39
C ASP A 137 6.26 0.73 4.44
N ARG A 138 6.54 1.90 3.88
CA ARG A 138 5.62 3.04 3.87
C ARG A 138 4.34 2.78 3.10
N VAL A 139 4.43 2.24 1.89
CA VAL A 139 3.27 2.11 0.99
C VAL A 139 2.49 0.81 1.18
N ALA A 140 3.09 -0.21 1.80
CA ALA A 140 2.45 -1.54 1.91
C ALA A 140 2.52 -2.16 3.29
N CYS A 141 3.67 -2.16 3.97
CA CYS A 141 3.76 -2.81 5.28
C CYS A 141 2.99 -2.04 6.36
N SER A 142 2.98 -0.71 6.32
CA SER A 142 2.15 0.15 7.16
C SER A 142 0.65 -0.20 7.04
N VAL A 143 0.16 -0.36 5.81
CA VAL A 143 -1.22 -0.80 5.52
C VAL A 143 -1.46 -2.20 6.07
N GLY A 144 -0.48 -3.09 5.94
CA GLY A 144 -0.49 -4.42 6.54
C GLY A 144 -0.61 -4.38 8.07
N ARG A 145 0.12 -3.48 8.75
CA ARG A 145 0.07 -3.31 10.21
C ARG A 145 -1.33 -2.88 10.66
N MET A 146 -1.89 -1.86 10.00
CA MET A 146 -3.28 -1.42 10.26
C MET A 146 -4.29 -2.55 10.02
N SER A 147 -4.11 -3.32 8.94
CA SER A 147 -4.99 -4.44 8.60
C SER A 147 -4.93 -5.56 9.64
N CYS A 148 -3.73 -5.91 10.11
CA CYS A 148 -3.53 -6.98 11.11
C CYS A 148 -4.15 -6.62 12.46
N ARG A 149 -4.15 -5.34 12.84
CA ARG A 149 -4.90 -4.85 13.99
C ARG A 149 -6.40 -5.10 13.87
N VAL A 150 -6.98 -4.76 12.72
CA VAL A 150 -8.40 -5.02 12.44
C VAL A 150 -8.72 -6.52 12.40
N PHE A 151 -7.80 -7.35 11.91
CA PHE A 151 -7.94 -8.80 11.94
C PHE A 151 -7.94 -9.35 13.37
N GLY A 152 -7.35 -8.62 14.34
CA GLY A 152 -7.26 -9.02 15.74
C GLY A 152 -6.11 -9.99 15.99
N LEU A 153 -5.04 -9.88 15.21
CA LEU A 153 -3.79 -10.58 15.49
C LEU A 153 -3.07 -9.92 16.66
N ASP A 154 -2.27 -10.70 17.37
CA ASP A 154 -1.36 -10.13 18.36
C ASP A 154 -0.36 -9.17 17.68
N PRO A 155 0.13 -8.12 18.38
CA PRO A 155 0.95 -7.08 17.75
C PRO A 155 2.24 -7.59 17.11
N GLU A 156 2.88 -8.62 17.66
CA GLU A 156 4.13 -9.17 17.13
C GLU A 156 3.87 -9.94 15.83
N THR A 157 2.96 -10.91 15.85
CA THR A 157 2.56 -11.67 14.66
C THR A 157 2.03 -10.75 13.58
N GLY A 158 1.21 -9.77 13.96
CA GLY A 158 0.68 -8.77 13.03
C GLY A 158 1.78 -7.97 12.34
N ARG A 159 2.80 -7.52 13.07
CA ARG A 159 3.94 -6.79 12.49
C ARG A 159 4.77 -7.67 11.57
N GLN A 160 5.06 -8.92 11.97
CA GLN A 160 5.82 -9.86 11.15
C GLN A 160 5.08 -10.20 9.86
N LEU A 161 3.76 -10.44 9.95
CA LEU A 161 2.91 -10.73 8.80
C LEU A 161 2.84 -9.53 7.87
N ALA A 162 2.66 -8.32 8.42
CA ALA A 162 2.63 -7.08 7.66
C ALA A 162 3.94 -6.83 6.90
N ALA A 163 5.09 -6.99 7.57
CA ALA A 163 6.40 -6.84 6.95
C ALA A 163 6.63 -7.87 5.84
N SER A 164 6.23 -9.12 6.05
CA SER A 164 6.44 -10.19 5.07
C SER A 164 5.47 -10.07 3.90
N LEU A 165 4.17 -10.14 4.16
CA LEU A 165 3.17 -10.13 3.10
C LEU A 165 3.13 -8.76 2.40
N GLY A 166 3.20 -7.65 3.15
CA GLY A 166 3.24 -6.31 2.56
C GLY A 166 4.40 -6.13 1.58
N SER A 167 5.60 -6.57 1.96
CA SER A 167 6.76 -6.53 1.07
C SER A 167 6.58 -7.39 -0.18
N ALA A 168 6.09 -8.62 -0.02
CA ALA A 168 5.82 -9.49 -1.17
C ALA A 168 4.82 -8.88 -2.16
N LEU A 169 3.73 -8.29 -1.66
CA LEU A 169 2.71 -7.64 -2.49
C LEU A 169 3.29 -6.44 -3.24
N GLN A 170 4.05 -5.57 -2.56
CA GLN A 170 4.57 -4.36 -3.19
C GLN A 170 5.71 -4.63 -4.17
N LEU A 171 6.62 -5.55 -3.84
CA LEU A 171 7.64 -5.99 -4.80
C LEU A 171 6.97 -6.58 -6.06
N THR A 172 5.86 -7.32 -5.89
CA THR A 172 5.09 -7.83 -7.04
C THR A 172 4.46 -6.70 -7.86
N ASN A 173 3.95 -5.63 -7.24
CA ASN A 173 3.46 -4.45 -7.97
C ASN A 173 4.60 -3.77 -8.75
N ILE A 174 5.76 -3.54 -8.12
CA ILE A 174 6.94 -2.95 -8.78
C ILE A 174 7.36 -3.78 -10.01
N LEU A 175 7.41 -5.11 -9.87
CA LEU A 175 7.76 -6.01 -10.98
C LEU A 175 6.73 -6.00 -12.10
N ARG A 176 5.43 -5.87 -11.76
CA ARG A 176 4.34 -5.80 -12.74
C ARG A 176 4.41 -4.52 -13.56
N ASP A 177 4.74 -3.40 -12.92
CA ASP A 177 4.48 -2.07 -13.45
C ASP A 177 5.73 -1.34 -13.94
N VAL A 178 6.90 -1.99 -14.02
CA VAL A 178 8.18 -1.36 -14.45
C VAL A 178 8.03 -0.45 -15.67
N ARG A 179 7.32 -0.90 -16.71
CA ARG A 179 7.11 -0.12 -17.94
C ARG A 179 6.12 1.03 -17.74
N GLU A 180 5.06 0.83 -16.97
CA GLU A 180 4.05 1.86 -16.70
C GLU A 180 4.61 2.95 -15.78
N ASP A 181 5.34 2.56 -14.73
CA ASP A 181 6.06 3.47 -13.83
C ASP A 181 7.10 4.30 -14.57
N ALA A 182 7.83 3.67 -15.50
CA ALA A 182 8.77 4.35 -16.38
C ALA A 182 8.10 5.48 -17.19
N ARG A 183 6.87 5.28 -17.70
CA ARG A 183 6.11 6.33 -18.42
C ARG A 183 5.77 7.52 -17.53
N ARG A 184 5.68 7.30 -16.22
CA ARG A 184 5.47 8.34 -15.20
C ARG A 184 6.78 8.91 -14.64
N ASN A 185 7.91 8.60 -15.28
CA ASN A 185 9.25 8.99 -14.83
C ASN A 185 9.61 8.46 -13.42
N ARG A 186 9.08 7.29 -13.06
CA ARG A 186 9.35 6.61 -11.79
C ARG A 186 10.21 5.36 -12.04
N ILE A 187 11.26 5.20 -11.24
CA ILE A 187 12.14 4.03 -11.26
C ILE A 187 12.30 3.55 -9.82
N TYR A 188 11.62 2.44 -9.49
CA TYR A 188 11.70 1.80 -8.18
C TYR A 188 12.81 0.75 -8.07
N LEU A 189 13.34 0.28 -9.20
CA LEU A 189 14.51 -0.60 -9.21
C LEU A 189 15.70 0.15 -8.59
N PRO A 190 16.38 -0.42 -7.58
CA PRO A 190 17.50 0.27 -6.90
C PRO A 190 18.59 0.68 -7.88
N ALA A 191 19.07 1.92 -7.78
CA ALA A 191 20.15 2.42 -8.62
C ALA A 191 21.48 1.69 -8.34
N SER A 192 21.72 1.24 -7.10
CA SER A 192 22.82 0.32 -6.76
C SER A 192 22.79 -0.95 -7.60
N ALA A 193 21.69 -1.70 -7.56
CA ALA A 193 21.51 -2.94 -8.32
C ALA A 193 21.59 -2.72 -9.84
N LEU A 194 21.02 -1.61 -10.34
CA LEU A 194 21.12 -1.27 -11.77
C LEU A 194 22.57 -1.00 -12.19
N ARG A 195 23.36 -0.29 -11.36
CA ARG A 195 24.79 -0.07 -11.60
C ARG A 195 25.58 -1.37 -11.59
N GLU A 196 25.33 -2.25 -10.61
CA GLU A 196 25.97 -3.56 -10.53
C GLU A 196 25.65 -4.43 -11.76
N ALA A 197 24.45 -4.28 -12.32
CA ALA A 197 24.03 -4.91 -13.56
C ALA A 197 24.50 -4.16 -14.84
N GLY A 198 25.33 -3.11 -14.71
CA GLY A 198 25.97 -2.41 -15.81
C GLY A 198 25.24 -1.17 -16.34
N LEU A 199 24.24 -0.63 -15.62
CA LEU A 199 23.47 0.56 -16.03
C LEU A 199 23.67 1.74 -15.04
N GLU A 200 24.58 2.65 -15.37
CA GLU A 200 24.92 3.78 -14.49
C GLU A 200 23.88 4.91 -14.45
N HIS A 201 23.27 5.21 -15.59
CA HIS A 201 22.36 6.34 -15.76
C HIS A 201 21.02 5.86 -16.33
N PRO A 202 20.20 5.16 -15.52
CA PRO A 202 18.93 4.64 -15.99
C PRO A 202 18.00 5.78 -16.39
N ARG A 203 17.56 5.75 -17.65
CA ARG A 203 16.50 6.63 -18.14
C ARG A 203 15.17 5.88 -18.07
N ALA A 204 14.14 6.56 -17.60
CA ALA A 204 12.84 5.93 -17.40
C ALA A 204 12.24 5.44 -18.74
N ASP A 205 12.33 6.26 -19.79
CA ASP A 205 11.80 5.98 -21.13
C ASP A 205 12.34 4.71 -21.79
N THR A 206 13.55 4.25 -21.42
CA THR A 206 14.18 3.05 -21.99
C THR A 206 14.44 1.94 -20.97
N LEU A 207 14.12 2.15 -19.69
CA LEU A 207 14.49 1.23 -18.59
C LEU A 207 14.02 -0.21 -18.85
N ALA A 208 12.76 -0.38 -19.27
CA ALA A 208 12.17 -1.68 -19.50
C ALA A 208 12.80 -2.44 -20.69
N ASP A 209 13.58 -1.77 -21.53
CA ASP A 209 14.26 -2.41 -22.67
C ASP A 209 15.74 -2.71 -22.36
N GLN A 210 16.21 -2.37 -21.14
CA GLN A 210 17.58 -2.64 -20.69
C GLN A 210 17.73 -4.05 -20.11
N PRO A 211 18.74 -4.84 -20.53
CA PRO A 211 19.05 -6.13 -19.91
C PRO A 211 19.31 -6.02 -18.39
N ALA A 212 19.92 -4.92 -17.95
CA ALA A 212 20.15 -4.64 -16.54
C ALA A 212 18.86 -4.61 -15.72
N ALA A 213 17.78 -4.03 -16.26
CA ALA A 213 16.48 -4.01 -15.58
C ALA A 213 15.92 -5.41 -15.39
N ALA A 214 16.09 -6.30 -16.39
CA ALA A 214 15.66 -7.69 -16.29
C ALA A 214 16.44 -8.45 -15.20
N ILE A 215 17.76 -8.25 -15.12
CA ILE A 215 18.61 -8.86 -14.06
C ILE A 215 18.13 -8.42 -12.67
N VAL A 216 17.94 -7.11 -12.47
CA VAL A 216 17.46 -6.58 -11.18
C VAL A 216 16.06 -7.09 -10.85
N CYS A 217 15.16 -7.18 -11.83
CA CYS A 217 13.82 -7.74 -11.62
C CYS A 217 13.85 -9.23 -11.25
N GLN A 218 14.78 -10.02 -11.80
CA GLN A 218 14.97 -11.41 -11.38
C GLN A 218 15.37 -11.48 -9.90
N GLY A 219 16.34 -10.66 -9.46
CA GLY A 219 16.74 -10.57 -8.06
C GLY A 219 15.58 -10.16 -7.13
N LEU A 220 14.84 -9.11 -7.48
CA LEU A 220 13.67 -8.67 -6.71
C LEU A 220 12.55 -9.71 -6.68
N SER A 221 12.39 -10.51 -7.75
CA SER A 221 11.41 -11.60 -7.77
C SER A 221 11.76 -12.71 -6.78
N ALA A 222 13.05 -13.00 -6.58
CA ALA A 222 13.50 -13.94 -5.56
C ALA A 222 13.17 -13.39 -4.16
N HIS A 223 13.46 -12.11 -3.89
CA HIS A 223 13.09 -11.48 -2.62
C HIS A 223 11.58 -11.50 -2.36
N ALA A 224 10.76 -11.25 -3.40
CA ALA A 224 9.30 -11.34 -3.28
C ALA A 224 8.85 -12.76 -2.90
N ARG A 225 9.46 -13.81 -3.47
CA ARG A 225 9.20 -15.20 -3.09
C ARG A 225 9.59 -15.51 -1.66
N ASP A 226 10.75 -15.02 -1.20
CA ASP A 226 11.20 -15.22 0.18
C ASP A 226 10.23 -14.58 1.18
N HIS A 227 9.76 -13.36 0.88
CA HIS A 227 8.74 -12.69 1.68
C HIS A 227 7.39 -13.44 1.67
N PHE A 228 6.98 -14.01 0.53
CA PHE A 228 5.81 -14.88 0.47
C PHE A 228 5.98 -16.15 1.30
N ALA A 229 7.15 -16.79 1.28
CA ALA A 229 7.43 -17.97 2.08
C ALA A 229 7.42 -17.66 3.58
N ALA A 230 8.01 -16.52 3.99
CA ALA A 230 7.97 -16.04 5.35
C ALA A 230 6.52 -15.77 5.81
N ALA A 231 5.70 -15.12 4.96
CA ALA A 231 4.29 -14.89 5.25
C ALA A 231 3.50 -16.20 5.41
N ASP A 232 3.77 -17.23 4.60
CA ASP A 232 3.11 -18.54 4.76
C ASP A 232 3.46 -19.19 6.09
N LYS A 233 4.73 -19.14 6.50
CA LYS A 233 5.17 -19.67 7.78
C LYS A 233 4.40 -19.02 8.93
N ILE A 234 4.30 -17.69 8.92
CA ILE A 234 3.55 -16.94 9.94
C ILE A 234 2.05 -17.30 9.89
N MET A 235 1.45 -17.28 8.70
CA MET A 235 0.03 -17.59 8.52
C MET A 235 -0.33 -19.02 8.94
N SER A 236 0.59 -19.98 8.85
CA SER A 236 0.35 -21.36 9.27
C SER A 236 0.16 -21.51 10.79
N ALA A 237 0.69 -20.57 11.58
CA ALA A 237 0.50 -20.51 13.03
C ALA A 237 -0.78 -19.74 13.44
N CYS A 238 -1.44 -19.05 12.50
CA CYS A 238 -2.64 -18.25 12.75
C CYS A 238 -3.94 -19.04 12.57
N ARG A 239 -5.00 -18.64 13.26
CA ARG A 239 -6.35 -19.18 13.01
C ARG A 239 -6.81 -18.78 11.61
N PRO A 240 -7.21 -19.73 10.73
CA PRO A 240 -7.53 -19.44 9.32
C PRO A 240 -8.61 -18.37 9.11
N GLN A 241 -9.56 -18.28 10.04
CA GLN A 241 -10.66 -17.32 9.99
C GLN A 241 -10.22 -15.87 10.21
N ASP A 242 -9.18 -15.64 11.02
CA ASP A 242 -8.69 -14.29 11.34
C ASP A 242 -7.88 -13.70 10.19
N ILE A 243 -7.14 -14.55 9.48
CA ILE A 243 -6.25 -14.17 8.38
C ILE A 243 -6.84 -14.44 6.99
N ARG A 244 -8.15 -14.71 6.89
CA ARG A 244 -8.77 -15.05 5.61
C ARG A 244 -8.50 -14.01 4.50
N PRO A 245 -8.61 -12.68 4.76
CA PRO A 245 -8.27 -11.69 3.73
C PRO A 245 -6.81 -11.75 3.31
N ALA A 246 -5.88 -11.91 4.26
CA ALA A 246 -4.45 -12.04 3.99
C ALA A 246 -4.13 -13.27 3.11
N ARG A 247 -4.76 -14.43 3.40
CA ARG A 247 -4.62 -15.65 2.60
C ARG A 247 -5.13 -15.48 1.17
N MET A 248 -6.24 -14.75 0.99
CA MET A 248 -6.78 -14.46 -0.35
C MET A 248 -5.83 -13.55 -1.12
N MET A 249 -5.35 -12.46 -0.51
CA MET A 249 -4.39 -11.54 -1.12
C MET A 249 -3.12 -12.25 -1.53
N ARG A 250 -2.56 -13.08 -0.63
CA ARG A 250 -1.45 -13.97 -0.97
C ARG A 250 -1.80 -14.78 -2.22
N ALA A 251 -2.88 -15.56 -2.21
CA ALA A 251 -3.18 -16.48 -3.30
C ALA A 251 -3.30 -15.77 -4.67
N VAL A 252 -3.87 -14.57 -4.70
CA VAL A 252 -3.99 -13.75 -5.91
C VAL A 252 -2.61 -13.25 -6.36
N TYR A 253 -1.86 -12.61 -5.46
CA TYR A 253 -0.59 -12.00 -5.81
C TYR A 253 0.53 -13.00 -6.05
N GLY A 254 0.54 -14.14 -5.36
CA GLY A 254 1.50 -15.21 -5.64
C GLY A 254 1.32 -15.76 -7.06
N LYS A 255 0.07 -15.93 -7.53
CA LYS A 255 -0.19 -16.31 -8.92
C LYS A 255 0.23 -15.22 -9.90
N LEU A 256 0.01 -13.95 -9.55
CA LEU A 256 0.46 -12.82 -10.36
C LEU A 256 1.99 -12.79 -10.49
N LEU A 257 2.72 -12.97 -9.39
CA LEU A 257 4.18 -13.02 -9.39
C LEU A 257 4.69 -14.13 -10.31
N GLU A 258 4.17 -15.35 -10.18
CA GLU A 258 4.60 -16.47 -11.04
C GLU A 258 4.24 -16.24 -12.51
N ARG A 259 3.13 -15.55 -12.81
CA ARG A 259 2.80 -15.15 -14.19
C ARG A 259 3.82 -14.15 -14.74
N ILE A 260 4.21 -13.15 -13.95
CA ILE A 260 5.20 -12.14 -14.35
C ILE A 260 6.55 -12.81 -14.59
N VAL A 261 7.02 -13.64 -13.65
CA VAL A 261 8.30 -14.34 -13.78
C VAL A 261 8.28 -15.31 -14.97
N GLY A 262 7.17 -16.02 -15.19
CA GLY A 262 7.02 -16.94 -16.32
C GLY A 262 6.96 -16.26 -17.69
N ALA A 263 6.46 -15.02 -17.76
CA ALA A 263 6.50 -14.20 -18.97
C ALA A 263 7.92 -13.67 -19.28
N GLY A 264 8.79 -13.64 -18.27
CA GLY A 264 10.12 -13.05 -18.36
C GLY A 264 10.09 -11.53 -18.23
N PHE A 265 11.25 -10.96 -17.91
CA PHE A 265 11.44 -9.51 -17.74
C PHE A 265 12.06 -8.84 -18.98
N SER A 266 12.16 -9.53 -20.12
CA SER A 266 12.69 -8.95 -21.36
C SER A 266 12.15 -9.68 -22.60
N PRO A 267 11.33 -9.01 -23.45
CA PRO A 267 10.74 -7.69 -23.19
C PRO A 267 9.74 -7.77 -22.02
N PHE A 268 9.62 -6.72 -21.21
CA PHE A 268 8.56 -6.66 -20.20
C PHE A 268 7.19 -6.72 -20.89
N PRO A 269 6.24 -7.54 -20.39
CA PRO A 269 4.90 -7.61 -20.94
C PRO A 269 4.21 -6.24 -20.85
N SER A 270 3.39 -5.94 -21.86
CA SER A 270 2.57 -4.73 -21.96
C SER A 270 1.41 -4.73 -20.98
#